data_AF-A0A951X3H0-F1
#
_entry.id   AF-A0A951X3H0-F1
#
_cell.length_a   1.000
_cell.length_b   1.000
_cell.length_c   1.000
_cell.angle_alpha   90.00
_cell.angle_beta   90.00
_cell.angle_gamma   90.00
#
_symmetry.space_group_name_H-M   'P 1'
#
loop_
_entity.id
_entity.type
_entity.pdbx_description
1 polymer ?
#
loop_
_entity_poly.entity_id
_entity_poly.type
_entity_poly.pdbx_seq_one_letter_code
_entity_poly.pdbx_strand_id
1 'polypeptide(L)'
;MKRLFKFLLFAAVLAGIAYVVKQLFAPADDGSAATSGVLPSQPVKSLDDAPLGGKISDELLKILVCPEDKGPLELVEEGKFLLNPRNGYKYPIRNGIPVMLIEEGKKYRDPNFTPAAGNAAAAATDSKAS
;
A
#
# COMPACT_ATOMS: atom_id res chain seq x y z
N MET A 1 -1.44 20.65 51.93
CA MET A 1 -2.17 19.65 51.11
C MET A 1 -3.01 20.25 49.97
N LYS A 2 -3.71 21.38 50.14
CA LYS A 2 -4.58 21.97 49.09
C LYS A 2 -3.84 22.52 47.85
N ARG A 3 -2.56 22.91 47.98
CA ARG A 3 -1.74 23.39 46.85
C ARG A 3 -1.34 22.24 45.90
N LEU A 4 -1.03 21.06 46.44
CA LEU A 4 -0.72 19.86 45.65
C LEU A 4 -1.92 19.37 44.83
N PHE A 5 -3.12 19.40 45.43
CA PHE A 5 -4.36 19.05 44.72
C PHE A 5 -4.68 20.01 43.56
N LYS A 6 -4.33 21.30 43.72
CA LYS A 6 -4.47 22.32 42.67
C LYS A 6 -3.49 22.12 41.51
N PHE A 7 -2.25 21.71 41.80
CA PHE A 7 -1.28 21.34 40.75
C PHE A 7 -1.69 20.10 39.97
N LEU A 8 -2.24 19.08 40.64
CA LEU A 8 -2.73 17.87 39.98
C LEU A 8 -3.91 18.17 39.04
N LEU A 9 -4.86 19.01 39.44
CA LEU A 9 -5.94 19.44 38.54
C LEU A 9 -5.41 20.25 37.36
N PHE A 10 -4.46 21.15 37.59
CA PHE A 10 -3.88 21.95 36.50
C PHE A 10 -3.13 21.08 35.48
N ALA A 11 -2.36 20.09 35.95
CA ALA A 11 -1.66 19.15 35.08
C ALA A 11 -2.64 18.29 34.26
N ALA A 12 -3.74 17.81 34.87
CA ALA A 12 -4.77 17.05 34.18
C ALA A 12 -5.49 17.89 33.11
N VAL A 13 -5.80 19.16 33.42
CA VAL A 13 -6.41 20.10 32.46
C VAL A 13 -5.44 20.41 31.31
N LEU A 14 -4.16 20.66 31.60
CA LEU A 14 -3.16 20.89 30.55
C LEU A 14 -2.95 19.66 29.67
N ALA A 15 -2.93 18.46 30.24
CA ALA A 15 -2.86 17.22 29.49
C ALA A 15 -4.12 17.02 28.62
N GLY A 16 -5.31 17.34 29.15
CA GLY A 16 -6.57 17.33 28.40
C GLY A 16 -6.58 18.34 27.26
N ILE A 17 -6.13 19.58 27.49
CA ILE A 17 -6.02 20.60 26.44
C ILE A 17 -5.02 20.17 25.38
N ALA A 18 -3.86 19.63 25.75
CA ALA A 18 -2.89 19.12 24.79
C ALA A 18 -3.47 17.96 23.96
N TYR A 19 -4.25 17.07 24.59
CA TYR A 19 -4.96 16.00 23.89
C TYR A 19 -6.02 16.54 22.91
N VAL A 20 -6.81 17.53 23.33
CA VAL A 20 -7.83 18.18 22.48
C VAL A 20 -7.20 18.98 21.34
N VAL A 21 -6.09 19.69 21.58
CA VAL A 21 -5.32 20.38 20.54
C VAL A 21 -4.72 19.37 19.57
N LYS A 22 -4.16 18.27 20.07
CA LYS A 22 -3.69 17.17 19.22
C LYS A 22 -4.84 16.56 18.41
N GLN A 23 -6.04 16.45 18.97
CA GLN A 23 -7.22 15.92 18.26
C GLN A 23 -7.75 16.90 17.20
N LEU A 24 -7.68 18.21 17.45
CA LEU A 24 -8.14 19.27 16.54
C LEU A 24 -7.13 19.63 15.45
N PHE A 25 -5.84 19.52 15.75
CA PHE A 25 -4.74 19.86 14.84
C PHE A 25 -3.89 18.65 14.44
N ALA A 26 -4.37 17.42 14.68
CA ALA A 26 -3.82 16.26 14.00
C ALA A 26 -4.02 16.51 12.49
N PRO A 27 -2.94 16.51 11.69
CA PRO A 27 -3.10 16.54 10.24
C PRO A 27 -3.98 15.35 9.89
N ALA A 28 -5.07 15.61 9.18
CA ALA A 28 -5.84 14.54 8.59
C ALA A 28 -4.89 13.78 7.67
N ASP A 29 -4.58 12.55 8.03
CA ASP A 29 -4.01 11.59 7.09
C ASP A 29 -5.01 11.55 5.94
N ASP A 30 -4.64 12.13 4.80
CA ASP A 30 -5.44 12.28 3.60
C ASP A 30 -5.57 10.95 2.84
N GLY A 31 -5.89 9.90 3.59
CA GLY A 31 -6.21 8.58 3.07
C GLY A 31 -7.66 8.48 2.61
N SER A 32 -8.19 9.43 1.83
CA SER A 32 -9.38 9.23 1.00
C SER A 32 -9.74 10.48 0.20
N ALA A 33 -9.21 10.60 -1.02
CA ALA A 33 -9.75 11.49 -2.05
C ALA A 33 -9.99 10.73 -3.36
N ALA A 34 -10.54 9.51 -3.26
CA ALA A 34 -10.98 8.74 -4.43
C ALA A 34 -12.49 8.92 -4.74
N THR A 35 -13.18 9.85 -4.04
CA THR A 35 -14.64 10.01 -4.12
C THR A 35 -15.09 11.26 -4.88
N SER A 36 -14.17 12.15 -5.27
CA SER A 36 -14.50 13.33 -6.03
C SER A 36 -13.60 13.32 -7.24
N GLY A 37 -14.15 13.31 -8.46
CA GLY A 37 -13.39 13.39 -9.72
C GLY A 37 -12.65 14.72 -9.92
N VAL A 38 -12.24 15.37 -8.82
CA VAL A 38 -11.45 16.58 -8.76
C VAL A 38 -9.99 16.16 -8.77
N LEU A 39 -9.29 16.49 -9.85
CA LEU A 39 -7.84 16.33 -9.93
C LEU A 39 -7.18 17.13 -8.78
N PRO A 40 -6.09 16.61 -8.19
CA PRO A 40 -5.37 17.34 -7.14
C PRO A 40 -4.91 18.70 -7.67
N SER A 41 -5.04 19.75 -6.83
CA SER A 41 -4.64 21.12 -7.18
C SER A 41 -3.12 21.28 -7.39
N GLN A 42 -2.34 20.29 -6.94
CA GLN A 42 -0.93 20.15 -7.22
C GLN A 42 -0.72 18.95 -8.13
N PRO A 43 -0.01 19.11 -9.27
CA PRO A 43 0.37 17.97 -10.10
C PRO A 43 1.27 17.04 -9.28
N VAL A 44 0.86 15.78 -9.13
CA VAL A 44 1.75 14.71 -8.65
C VAL A 44 2.91 14.61 -9.64
N LYS A 45 4.11 14.96 -9.17
CA LYS A 45 5.29 15.14 -10.03
C LYS A 45 5.87 13.82 -10.51
N SER A 46 5.71 12.74 -9.75
CA SER A 46 6.10 11.39 -10.16
C SER A 46 5.29 10.30 -9.42
N LEU A 47 5.20 9.11 -10.00
CA LEU A 47 4.56 7.95 -9.35
C LEU A 47 5.24 7.57 -8.03
N ASP A 48 6.55 7.80 -7.94
CA ASP A 48 7.36 7.41 -6.80
C ASP A 48 7.07 8.24 -5.55
N ASP A 49 6.60 9.47 -5.72
CA ASP A 49 6.28 10.40 -4.63
C ASP A 49 4.98 10.03 -3.90
N ALA A 50 4.09 9.24 -4.52
CA ALA A 50 2.83 8.86 -3.90
C ALA A 50 3.05 7.80 -2.80
N PRO A 51 2.45 7.92 -1.61
CA PRO A 51 2.68 6.99 -0.52
C PRO A 51 2.19 5.57 -0.86
N LEU A 52 2.92 4.57 -0.38
CA LEU A 52 2.56 3.16 -0.53
C LEU A 52 1.38 2.78 0.36
N GLY A 53 0.55 1.86 -0.15
CA GLY A 53 -0.64 1.33 0.52
C GLY A 53 -1.93 2.03 0.11
N GLY A 54 -2.94 1.88 0.97
CA GLY A 54 -4.33 2.29 0.74
C GLY A 54 -5.25 1.08 0.64
N LYS A 55 -6.56 1.34 0.75
CA LYS A 55 -7.57 0.27 0.77
C LYS A 55 -7.94 -0.15 -0.66
N ILE A 56 -7.85 -1.45 -0.93
CA ILE A 56 -8.40 -2.09 -2.12
C ILE A 56 -9.57 -2.97 -1.69
N SER A 57 -10.61 -3.06 -2.52
CA SER A 57 -11.73 -3.97 -2.29
C SER A 57 -11.37 -5.42 -2.61
N ASP A 58 -11.88 -6.37 -1.82
CA ASP A 58 -11.66 -7.80 -2.03
C ASP A 58 -12.17 -8.29 -3.39
N GLU A 59 -13.23 -7.67 -3.92
CA GLU A 59 -13.75 -7.96 -5.26
C GLU A 59 -12.75 -7.58 -6.36
N LEU A 60 -12.06 -6.44 -6.22
CA LEU A 60 -11.02 -6.04 -7.16
C LEU A 60 -9.82 -6.98 -7.07
N LEU A 61 -9.39 -7.38 -5.87
CA LEU A 61 -8.27 -8.32 -5.70
C LEU A 61 -8.52 -9.65 -6.42
N LYS A 62 -9.77 -10.14 -6.45
CA LYS A 62 -10.14 -11.40 -7.11
C LYS A 62 -10.01 -11.35 -8.65
N ILE A 63 -10.11 -10.16 -9.25
CA ILE A 63 -10.01 -10.00 -10.72
C ILE A 63 -8.62 -9.57 -11.17
N LEU A 64 -7.77 -9.08 -10.25
CA LEU A 64 -6.44 -8.62 -10.58
C LEU A 64 -5.52 -9.79 -10.95
N VAL A 65 -4.85 -9.64 -12.09
CA VAL A 65 -3.88 -10.60 -12.62
C VAL A 65 -2.59 -9.88 -13.00
N CYS A 66 -1.48 -10.60 -13.04
CA CYS A 66 -0.20 -10.03 -13.46
C CYS A 66 -0.30 -9.49 -14.91
N PRO A 67 0.15 -8.26 -15.20
CA PRO A 67 0.12 -7.70 -16.55
C PRO A 67 1.04 -8.44 -17.54
N GLU A 68 2.13 -9.06 -17.07
CA GLU A 68 3.09 -9.78 -17.91
C GLU A 68 2.56 -11.17 -18.31
N ASP A 69 2.20 -12.01 -17.34
CA ASP A 69 1.89 -13.44 -17.56
C ASP A 69 0.41 -13.82 -17.33
N LYS A 70 -0.43 -12.84 -16.94
CA LYS A 70 -1.87 -12.99 -16.68
C LYS A 70 -2.25 -13.98 -15.58
N GLY A 71 -1.30 -14.44 -14.77
CA GLY A 71 -1.59 -15.33 -13.66
C GLY A 71 -1.92 -14.61 -12.35
N PRO A 72 -2.24 -15.36 -11.28
CA PRO A 72 -2.64 -14.82 -9.98
C PRO A 72 -1.52 -14.04 -9.29
N LEU A 73 -1.92 -13.14 -8.39
CA LEU A 73 -1.09 -12.27 -7.57
C LEU A 73 -1.39 -12.49 -6.08
N GLU A 74 -0.39 -12.25 -5.23
CA GLU A 74 -0.46 -12.35 -3.77
C GLU A 74 -0.26 -10.98 -3.13
N LEU A 75 -1.12 -10.65 -2.17
CA LEU A 75 -1.00 -9.41 -1.42
C LEU A 75 0.09 -9.57 -0.35
N VAL A 76 1.12 -8.72 -0.38
CA VAL A 76 2.27 -8.79 0.54
C VAL A 76 2.54 -7.43 1.19
N GLU A 77 3.42 -7.43 2.20
CA GLU A 77 3.86 -6.22 2.91
C GLU A 77 2.68 -5.39 3.43
N GLU A 78 1.77 -6.04 4.16
CA GLU A 78 0.57 -5.43 4.76
C GLU A 78 -0.36 -4.77 3.73
N GLY A 79 -0.36 -5.26 2.48
CA GLY A 79 -1.20 -4.70 1.42
C GLY A 79 -0.58 -3.54 0.66
N LYS A 80 0.74 -3.39 0.71
CA LYS A 80 1.47 -2.37 -0.07
C LYS A 80 1.88 -2.88 -1.45
N PHE A 81 1.95 -4.19 -1.66
CA PHE A 81 2.38 -4.77 -2.93
C PHE A 81 1.55 -5.98 -3.35
N LEU A 82 1.47 -6.17 -4.67
CA LEU A 82 0.99 -7.40 -5.31
C LEU A 82 2.19 -8.15 -5.88
N LEU A 83 2.49 -9.31 -5.32
CA LEU A 83 3.59 -10.19 -5.72
C LEU A 83 3.09 -11.22 -6.73
N ASN A 84 3.82 -11.40 -7.82
CA ASN A 84 3.70 -12.59 -8.66
C ASN A 84 4.68 -13.67 -8.16
N PRO A 85 4.20 -14.81 -7.62
CA PRO A 85 5.05 -15.88 -7.07
C PRO A 85 5.79 -16.72 -8.12
N ARG A 86 5.55 -16.50 -9.42
CA ARG A 86 6.21 -17.21 -10.52
C ARG A 86 7.46 -16.47 -11.00
N ASN A 87 7.38 -15.15 -11.17
CA ASN A 87 8.48 -14.33 -11.70
C ASN A 87 9.11 -13.38 -10.66
N GLY A 88 8.46 -13.19 -9.50
CA GLY A 88 8.93 -12.33 -8.41
C GLY A 88 8.61 -10.85 -8.59
N TYR A 89 7.85 -10.48 -9.61
CA TYR A 89 7.51 -9.07 -9.86
C TYR A 89 6.59 -8.57 -8.76
N LYS A 90 6.86 -7.36 -8.28
CA LYS A 90 6.10 -6.72 -7.21
C LYS A 90 5.49 -5.42 -7.70
N TYR A 91 4.17 -5.37 -7.78
CA TYR A 91 3.44 -4.17 -8.21
C TYR A 91 3.04 -3.35 -6.98
N PRO A 92 3.50 -2.10 -6.84
CA PRO A 92 3.14 -1.28 -5.68
C PRO A 92 1.68 -0.85 -5.75
N ILE A 93 1.05 -0.77 -4.58
CA ILE A 93 -0.25 -0.12 -4.39
C ILE A 93 0.04 1.27 -3.84
N ARG A 94 -0.46 2.32 -4.49
CA ARG A 94 -0.26 3.71 -4.06
C ARG A 94 -1.60 4.43 -3.98
N ASN A 95 -1.91 5.02 -2.82
CA ASN A 95 -3.21 5.63 -2.55
C ASN A 95 -4.40 4.69 -2.84
N GLY A 96 -4.24 3.38 -2.65
CA GLY A 96 -5.26 2.37 -2.96
C GLY A 96 -5.38 2.03 -4.45
N ILE A 97 -4.49 2.56 -5.30
CA ILE A 97 -4.45 2.30 -6.74
C ILE A 97 -3.29 1.32 -7.02
N PRO A 98 -3.55 0.09 -7.49
CA PRO A 98 -2.49 -0.81 -7.93
C PRO A 98 -1.81 -0.27 -9.19
N VAL A 99 -0.49 -0.12 -9.15
CA VAL A 99 0.32 0.28 -10.29
C VAL A 99 0.68 -0.95 -11.12
N MET A 100 -0.20 -1.33 -12.04
CA MET A 100 -0.10 -2.53 -12.87
C MET A 100 0.78 -2.34 -14.12
N LEU A 101 1.95 -1.71 -13.95
CA LEU A 101 2.94 -1.50 -15.00
C LEU A 101 4.07 -2.53 -14.87
N ILE A 102 4.52 -3.07 -16.01
CA ILE A 102 5.56 -4.11 -16.05
C ILE A 102 6.89 -3.59 -15.49
N GLU A 103 7.24 -2.36 -15.83
CA GLU A 103 8.47 -1.68 -15.44
C GLU A 103 8.55 -1.51 -13.92
N GLU A 104 7.44 -1.12 -13.31
CA GLU A 104 7.32 -1.00 -11.85
C GLU A 104 7.40 -2.38 -11.18
N GLY A 105 6.75 -3.39 -11.76
CA GLY A 105 6.88 -4.78 -11.31
C GLY A 105 8.33 -5.28 -11.26
N LYS A 106 9.10 -4.97 -12.31
CA LYS A 106 10.53 -5.31 -12.42
C LYS A 106 11.39 -4.52 -11.44
N LYS A 107 11.09 -3.23 -11.23
CA LYS A 107 11.82 -2.33 -10.32
C LYS A 107 11.81 -2.82 -8.87
N TYR A 108 10.70 -3.37 -8.40
CA TYR A 108 10.55 -3.88 -7.03
C TYR A 108 10.81 -5.39 -6.88
N ARG A 109 11.22 -6.07 -7.96
CA ARG A 109 11.56 -7.50 -7.91
C ARG A 109 12.78 -7.72 -7.01
N ASP A 110 12.68 -8.69 -6.12
CA ASP A 110 13.84 -9.16 -5.34
C ASP A 110 14.87 -9.81 -6.28
N PRO A 111 16.13 -9.34 -6.33
CA PRO A 111 17.17 -9.94 -7.17
C PRO A 111 17.49 -11.39 -6.78
N ASN A 112 17.26 -11.78 -5.52
CA ASN A 112 17.47 -13.14 -5.03
C ASN A 112 16.20 -13.98 -5.07
N PHE A 113 15.16 -13.52 -5.77
CA PHE A 113 13.90 -14.21 -5.85
C PHE A 113 14.07 -15.64 -6.37
N THR A 114 13.60 -16.60 -5.56
CA THR A 114 13.48 -17.99 -5.96
C THR A 114 11.99 -18.29 -6.19
N PRO A 115 11.58 -18.75 -7.39
CA PRO A 115 10.20 -19.12 -7.65
C PRO A 115 9.73 -20.16 -6.63
N ALA A 116 8.54 -19.97 -6.07
CA ALA A 116 7.97 -20.98 -5.19
C ALA A 116 7.76 -22.28 -6.01
N ALA A 117 8.41 -23.36 -5.59
CA ALA A 117 8.50 -24.62 -6.31
C ALA A 117 7.14 -25.29 -6.66
N GLY A 118 6.03 -24.78 -6.12
CA GLY A 118 4.68 -25.33 -6.34
C GLY A 118 4.01 -24.96 -7.66
N ASN A 119 4.45 -23.93 -8.40
CA ASN A 119 3.75 -23.45 -9.61
C ASN A 119 4.66 -23.18 -10.84
N ALA A 120 5.97 -23.40 -10.74
CA ALA A 120 6.91 -23.21 -11.86
C ALA A 120 6.84 -24.32 -12.92
N ALA A 121 6.24 -25.48 -12.60
CA ALA A 121 6.18 -26.64 -13.51
C ALA A 121 5.16 -26.48 -14.66
N ALA A 122 4.20 -25.55 -14.56
CA ALA A 122 3.15 -25.40 -15.57
C ALA A 122 3.54 -24.52 -16.78
N ALA A 123 4.62 -23.73 -16.70
CA ALA A 123 5.01 -22.80 -17.76
C ALA A 123 6.09 -23.34 -18.72
N ALA A 124 6.66 -24.52 -18.46
CA ALA A 124 7.82 -25.04 -19.19
C ALA A 124 7.50 -26.18 -20.19
N THR A 125 6.22 -26.47 -20.45
CA THR A 125 5.81 -27.63 -21.27
C THR A 125 5.11 -27.23 -22.59
N ASP A 126 5.58 -26.23 -23.34
CA ASP A 126 5.06 -25.94 -24.70
C ASP A 126 6.15 -25.57 -25.70
N SER A 127 7.37 -26.07 -25.52
CA SER A 127 8.46 -25.90 -26.51
C SER A 127 9.32 -27.15 -26.63
N LYS A 128 8.69 -28.30 -26.91
CA LYS A 128 9.36 -29.47 -27.49
C LYS A 128 8.38 -30.37 -28.25
N ALA A 129 7.83 -29.84 -29.34
CA ALA A 129 7.16 -30.62 -30.38
C ALA A 129 7.39 -29.97 -31.75
N SER A 130 8.60 -30.17 -32.30
CA SER A 130 8.91 -30.23 -33.73
C SER A 130 10.25 -30.93 -33.90
#